data_AF-A0A8K0KSZ9-F1
#
_entry.id   AF-A0A8K0KSZ9-F1
#
_cell.length_a   1.000
_cell.length_b   1.000
_cell.length_c   1.000
_cell.angle_alpha   90.00
_cell.angle_beta   90.00
_cell.angle_gamma   90.00
#
_symmetry.space_group_name_H-M   'P 1'
#
loop_
_entity.id
_entity.type
_entity.pdbx_description
1 polymer ?
#
loop_
_entity_poly.entity_id
_entity_poly.type
_entity_poly.pdbx_seq_one_letter_code
_entity_poly.pdbx_strand_id
1 'polypeptide(L)'
;MRGQNMVHDGHYASSRIDAVSKGLQERVGHVRDIASVRRLRLQDAIESQMARETVAAFKRAQHFMADELKERVDMIAKRYEALREPLQIRRSNLEEALQLQQYLRDVEDEIRWLEEKEGRAASTDLGNSLTAYYAEASEAEAWILERQPLLTSSDLGQDEDSAAALIRRLDAADRELGTFQVSLGKLADAANGLKQRGHFDAENVSKKQSEVESAFMDLKKMTETRRKRLEESLCLFRFLREADDAIEWVNDQTSIAASEDYGQDVEHVEILTAEFEAFATTLGLLTSTPAGISPNVTPSSTNQGLSGGIGGDARINSVLEAGAVLLEEAHPESELIQLKMEETRQVWEDLKELAHARSEALAGAKQVHLFDRTVDETIGWIQEKENELLAEDYGQDMETIQALSRKHQAFESDLEAVREKVVTLVEEAHRLGSLFPDAKEHIDSKKEEAVESWNELEANAAERKDKLGQRERLQAYFYEAWINDMLAKVTAPDLARDVPGAEALVNRHNEYKSEIETRTDAFEKFYSTGNSLILQLFFKFIPFT
;
A
#
# COMPACT_ATOMS: atom_id res chain seq x y z
N MET A 1 -81.09 -17.68 -36.43
CA MET A 1 -80.54 -18.84 -37.15
C MET A 1 -79.29 -18.49 -37.96
N ARG A 2 -79.31 -17.91 -39.18
CA ARG A 2 -78.05 -17.58 -39.91
C ARG A 2 -77.12 -16.60 -39.18
N GLY A 3 -77.66 -15.51 -38.62
CA GLY A 3 -76.86 -14.52 -37.86
C GLY A 3 -76.29 -15.05 -36.54
N GLN A 4 -77.00 -15.96 -35.87
CA GLN A 4 -76.53 -16.62 -34.65
C GLN A 4 -75.36 -17.57 -34.91
N ASN A 5 -75.33 -18.26 -36.05
CA ASN A 5 -74.19 -19.09 -36.43
C ASN A 5 -72.96 -18.23 -36.76
N MET A 6 -73.13 -17.06 -37.40
CA MET A 6 -72.00 -16.14 -37.66
C MET A 6 -71.45 -15.46 -36.39
N VAL A 7 -72.30 -15.24 -35.38
CA VAL A 7 -71.89 -14.77 -34.05
C VAL A 7 -71.16 -15.89 -33.28
N HIS A 8 -71.60 -17.14 -33.44
CA HIS A 8 -70.95 -18.31 -32.83
C HIS A 8 -69.58 -18.60 -33.47
N ASP A 9 -69.42 -18.35 -34.78
CA ASP A 9 -68.18 -18.56 -35.55
C ASP A 9 -67.17 -17.39 -35.43
N GLY A 10 -67.39 -16.43 -34.50
CA GLY A 10 -66.42 -15.38 -34.17
C GLY A 10 -66.23 -14.29 -35.24
N HIS A 11 -67.25 -14.01 -36.05
CA HIS A 11 -67.17 -13.03 -37.14
C HIS A 11 -66.90 -11.60 -36.64
N TYR A 12 -66.07 -10.82 -37.34
CA TYR A 12 -65.62 -9.47 -36.91
C TYR A 12 -66.76 -8.47 -36.63
N ALA A 13 -67.93 -8.68 -37.23
CA ALA A 13 -69.12 -7.84 -37.06
C ALA A 13 -70.14 -8.41 -36.04
N SER A 14 -69.76 -9.40 -35.22
CA SER A 14 -70.69 -10.14 -34.34
C SER A 14 -71.49 -9.24 -33.41
N SER A 15 -70.88 -8.21 -32.81
CA SER A 15 -71.58 -7.26 -31.95
C SER A 15 -72.66 -6.45 -32.69
N ARG A 16 -72.39 -6.06 -33.96
CA ARG A 16 -73.40 -5.44 -34.84
C ARG A 16 -74.49 -6.42 -35.26
N ILE A 17 -74.13 -7.67 -35.55
CA ILE A 17 -75.09 -8.71 -35.92
C ILE A 17 -76.02 -9.01 -34.74
N ASP A 18 -75.51 -9.02 -33.51
CA ASP A 18 -76.29 -9.30 -32.30
C ASP A 18 -77.22 -8.12 -31.95
N ALA A 19 -76.74 -6.87 -32.05
CA ALA A 19 -77.55 -5.67 -31.89
C ALA A 19 -78.70 -5.61 -32.91
N VAL A 20 -78.42 -5.90 -34.19
CA VAL A 20 -79.44 -5.97 -35.24
C VAL A 20 -80.39 -7.15 -35.00
N SER A 21 -79.91 -8.30 -34.50
CA SER A 21 -80.76 -9.46 -34.22
C SER A 21 -81.70 -9.22 -33.04
N LYS A 22 -81.24 -8.57 -31.97
CA LYS A 22 -82.07 -8.13 -30.83
C LYS A 22 -83.14 -7.13 -31.27
N GLY A 23 -82.73 -6.10 -32.01
CA GLY A 23 -83.67 -5.14 -32.57
C GLY A 23 -84.70 -5.78 -33.51
N LEU A 24 -84.31 -6.81 -34.27
CA LEU A 24 -85.22 -7.61 -35.09
C LEU A 24 -86.19 -8.43 -34.22
N GLN A 25 -85.72 -9.06 -33.13
CA GLN A 25 -86.55 -9.83 -32.21
C GLN A 25 -87.59 -8.97 -31.50
N GLU A 26 -87.22 -7.78 -31.02
CA GLU A 26 -88.15 -6.83 -30.41
C GLU A 26 -89.23 -6.38 -31.40
N ARG A 27 -88.82 -6.05 -32.63
CA ARG A 27 -89.78 -5.66 -33.69
C ARG A 27 -90.69 -6.80 -34.10
N VAL A 28 -90.20 -8.04 -34.13
CA VAL A 28 -91.02 -9.23 -34.39
C VAL A 28 -92.00 -9.49 -33.24
N GLY A 29 -91.58 -9.29 -31.99
CA GLY A 29 -92.46 -9.35 -30.81
C GLY A 29 -93.60 -8.33 -30.90
N HIS A 30 -93.26 -7.08 -31.19
CA HIS A 30 -94.23 -6.00 -31.37
C HIS A 30 -95.23 -6.27 -32.51
N VAL A 31 -94.77 -6.81 -33.64
CA VAL A 31 -95.66 -7.20 -34.76
C VAL A 31 -96.57 -8.37 -34.38
N ARG A 32 -96.07 -9.36 -33.63
CA ARG A 32 -96.88 -10.47 -33.12
C ARG A 32 -97.98 -9.98 -32.19
N ASP A 33 -97.67 -9.04 -31.31
CA ASP A 33 -98.64 -8.50 -30.35
C ASP A 33 -99.71 -7.67 -31.06
N ILE A 34 -99.33 -6.83 -32.03
CA ILE A 34 -100.29 -6.09 -32.87
C ILE A 34 -101.18 -7.06 -33.69
N ALA A 35 -100.60 -8.12 -34.26
CA ALA A 35 -101.35 -9.13 -35.02
C ALA A 35 -102.33 -9.91 -34.13
N SER A 36 -101.97 -10.17 -32.87
CA SER A 36 -102.82 -10.84 -31.88
C SER A 36 -104.05 -10.00 -31.55
N VAL A 37 -103.84 -8.71 -31.28
CA VAL A 37 -104.92 -7.74 -31.03
C VAL A 37 -105.82 -7.57 -32.25
N ARG A 38 -105.25 -7.51 -33.46
CA ARG A 38 -106.04 -7.41 -34.70
C ARG A 38 -106.87 -8.67 -34.96
N ARG A 39 -106.34 -9.85 -34.66
CA ARG A 39 -107.06 -11.13 -34.81
C ARG A 39 -108.27 -11.21 -33.89
N LEU A 40 -108.13 -10.82 -32.62
CA LEU A 40 -109.23 -10.70 -31.65
C LEU A 40 -110.30 -9.70 -32.12
N ARG A 41 -109.90 -8.51 -32.58
CA ARG A 41 -110.85 -7.51 -33.09
C ARG A 41 -111.63 -7.98 -34.32
N LEU A 42 -111.00 -8.74 -35.21
CA LEU A 42 -111.66 -9.32 -36.38
C LEU A 42 -112.63 -10.45 -35.99
N GLN A 43 -112.26 -11.28 -34.99
CA GLN A 43 -113.12 -12.32 -34.44
C GLN A 43 -114.42 -11.73 -33.86
N ASP A 44 -114.30 -10.71 -33.00
CA ASP A 44 -115.46 -10.04 -32.39
C ASP A 44 -116.35 -9.34 -33.43
N ALA A 45 -115.76 -8.76 -34.49
CA ALA A 45 -116.51 -8.14 -35.58
C ALA A 45 -117.32 -9.18 -36.39
N ILE A 46 -116.74 -10.37 -36.61
CA ILE A 46 -117.43 -11.48 -37.29
C ILE A 46 -118.59 -11.99 -36.41
N GLU A 47 -118.38 -12.19 -35.11
CA GLU A 47 -119.42 -12.63 -34.18
C GLU A 47 -120.58 -11.61 -34.09
N SER A 48 -120.26 -10.31 -34.05
CA SER A 48 -121.27 -9.25 -34.11
C SER A 48 -122.04 -9.25 -35.44
N GLN A 49 -121.42 -9.62 -36.55
CA GLN A 49 -122.06 -9.66 -37.86
C GLN A 49 -122.95 -10.90 -38.02
N MET A 50 -122.50 -12.07 -37.53
CA MET A 50 -123.30 -13.30 -37.46
C MET A 50 -124.55 -13.14 -36.58
N ALA A 51 -124.46 -12.41 -35.46
CA ALA A 51 -125.61 -12.08 -34.61
C ALA A 51 -126.66 -11.20 -35.34
N ARG A 52 -126.23 -10.30 -36.23
CA ARG A 52 -127.15 -9.48 -37.05
C ARG A 52 -127.79 -10.30 -38.18
N GLU A 53 -127.05 -11.21 -38.79
CA GLU A 53 -127.54 -12.09 -39.86
C GLU A 53 -128.55 -13.14 -39.37
N THR A 54 -128.36 -13.69 -38.16
CA THR A 54 -129.32 -14.59 -37.52
C THR A 54 -130.65 -13.90 -37.23
N VAL A 55 -130.65 -12.67 -36.72
CA VAL A 55 -131.88 -11.85 -36.56
C VAL A 55 -132.55 -11.58 -37.90
N ALA A 56 -131.78 -11.29 -38.96
CA ALA A 56 -132.33 -11.10 -40.31
C ALA A 56 -132.97 -12.38 -40.88
N ALA A 57 -132.43 -13.56 -40.55
CA ALA A 57 -133.01 -14.86 -40.93
C ALA A 57 -134.33 -15.15 -40.19
N PHE A 58 -134.40 -14.88 -38.88
CA PHE A 58 -135.65 -15.03 -38.11
C PHE A 58 -136.76 -14.10 -38.58
N LYS A 59 -136.42 -12.87 -39.03
CA LYS A 59 -137.39 -11.91 -39.57
C LYS A 59 -137.98 -12.37 -40.91
N ARG A 60 -137.20 -13.06 -41.76
CA ARG A 60 -137.71 -13.65 -43.02
C ARG A 60 -138.66 -14.83 -42.77
N ALA A 61 -138.50 -15.55 -41.66
CA ALA A 61 -139.32 -16.69 -41.29
C ALA A 61 -140.66 -16.32 -40.61
N GLN A 62 -140.98 -15.03 -40.46
CA GLN A 62 -142.12 -14.52 -39.67
C GLN A 62 -142.24 -15.15 -38.27
N HIS A 63 -141.09 -15.40 -37.63
CA HIS A 63 -141.05 -16.02 -36.31
C HIS A 63 -141.52 -15.02 -35.23
N PHE A 64 -142.41 -15.45 -34.33
CA PHE A 64 -143.13 -14.55 -33.41
C PHE A 64 -142.21 -13.70 -32.48
N MET A 65 -141.01 -14.18 -32.18
CA MET A 65 -140.02 -13.50 -31.31
C MET A 65 -139.01 -12.62 -32.06
N ALA A 66 -139.13 -12.45 -33.38
CA ALA A 66 -138.14 -11.75 -34.18
C ALA A 66 -137.95 -10.28 -33.77
N ASP A 67 -139.02 -9.61 -33.34
CA ASP A 67 -138.95 -8.22 -32.88
C ASP A 67 -138.30 -8.09 -31.50
N GLU A 68 -138.58 -9.01 -30.56
CA GLU A 68 -137.95 -9.04 -29.24
C GLU A 68 -136.44 -9.35 -29.33
N LEU A 69 -136.05 -10.24 -30.25
CA LEU A 69 -134.64 -10.57 -30.50
C LEU A 69 -133.89 -9.39 -31.14
N LYS A 70 -134.54 -8.69 -32.08
CA LYS A 70 -133.99 -7.46 -32.68
C LYS A 70 -133.80 -6.38 -31.62
N GLU A 71 -134.77 -6.18 -30.75
CA GLU A 71 -134.71 -5.19 -29.68
C GLU A 71 -133.59 -5.51 -28.68
N ARG A 72 -133.38 -6.80 -28.34
CA ARG A 72 -132.24 -7.23 -27.52
C ARG A 72 -130.89 -7.02 -28.19
N VAL A 73 -130.75 -7.33 -29.49
CA VAL A 73 -129.50 -7.10 -30.23
C VAL A 73 -129.21 -5.60 -30.39
N ASP A 74 -130.22 -4.79 -30.68
CA ASP A 74 -130.10 -3.32 -30.75
C ASP A 74 -129.75 -2.74 -29.37
N MET A 75 -130.31 -3.28 -28.29
CA MET A 75 -129.98 -2.88 -26.91
C MET A 75 -128.54 -3.25 -26.54
N ILE A 76 -128.06 -4.46 -26.89
CA ILE A 76 -126.68 -4.88 -26.65
C ILE A 76 -125.71 -4.05 -27.49
N ALA A 77 -126.03 -3.79 -28.76
CA ALA A 77 -125.22 -2.93 -29.63
C ALA A 77 -125.14 -1.49 -29.10
N LYS A 78 -126.27 -0.93 -28.62
CA LYS A 78 -126.28 0.39 -27.96
C LYS A 78 -125.47 0.38 -26.66
N ARG A 79 -125.56 -0.67 -25.84
CA ARG A 79 -124.75 -0.81 -24.62
C ARG A 79 -123.26 -0.93 -24.93
N TYR A 80 -122.88 -1.65 -25.99
CA TYR A 80 -121.51 -1.80 -26.41
C TYR A 80 -120.94 -0.49 -26.96
N GLU A 81 -121.69 0.24 -27.80
CA GLU A 81 -121.27 1.55 -28.29
C GLU A 81 -121.18 2.58 -27.15
N ALA A 82 -122.09 2.51 -26.17
CA ALA A 82 -122.04 3.35 -24.97
C ALA A 82 -120.82 3.06 -24.07
N LEU A 83 -120.13 1.92 -24.22
CA LEU A 83 -118.87 1.64 -23.50
C LEU A 83 -117.64 2.27 -24.19
N ARG A 84 -117.76 2.68 -25.45
CA ARG A 84 -116.63 3.15 -26.27
C ARG A 84 -116.05 4.46 -25.74
N GLU A 85 -116.92 5.42 -25.43
CA GLU A 85 -116.51 6.74 -24.93
C GLU A 85 -115.91 6.65 -23.51
N PRO A 86 -116.53 5.97 -22.51
CA PRO A 86 -115.91 5.75 -21.19
C PRO A 86 -114.57 5.00 -21.23
N LEU A 87 -114.42 4.01 -22.11
CA LEU A 87 -113.14 3.30 -22.29
C LEU A 87 -112.05 4.22 -22.85
N GLN A 88 -112.39 5.05 -23.82
CA GLN A 88 -111.45 5.99 -24.42
C GLN A 88 -111.03 7.08 -23.44
N ILE A 89 -111.96 7.62 -22.65
CA ILE A 89 -111.68 8.58 -21.57
C ILE A 89 -110.77 7.94 -20.52
N ARG A 90 -111.08 6.71 -20.07
CA ARG A 90 -110.24 6.02 -19.08
C ARG A 90 -108.84 5.74 -19.62
N ARG A 91 -108.70 5.47 -20.93
CA ARG A 91 -107.39 5.29 -21.56
C ARG A 91 -106.60 6.60 -21.58
N SER A 92 -107.22 7.71 -21.99
CA SER A 92 -106.59 9.05 -21.97
C SER A 92 -106.12 9.41 -20.56
N ASN A 93 -106.97 9.23 -19.55
CA ASN A 93 -106.63 9.55 -18.17
C ASN A 93 -105.48 8.68 -17.63
N LEU A 94 -105.39 7.41 -18.04
CA LEU A 94 -104.29 6.53 -17.64
C LEU A 94 -102.98 6.88 -18.37
N GLU A 95 -103.05 7.28 -19.64
CA GLU A 95 -101.90 7.75 -20.43
C GLU A 95 -101.37 9.10 -19.86
N GLU A 96 -102.26 10.02 -19.50
CA GLU A 96 -101.92 11.29 -18.85
C GLU A 96 -101.35 11.09 -17.44
N ALA A 97 -101.91 10.17 -16.65
CA ALA A 97 -101.37 9.83 -15.33
C ALA A 97 -99.98 9.19 -15.41
N LEU A 98 -99.71 8.38 -16.44
CA LEU A 98 -98.38 7.81 -16.66
C LEU A 98 -97.35 8.89 -17.00
N GLN A 99 -97.70 9.84 -17.88
CA GLN A 99 -96.83 10.96 -18.24
C GLN A 99 -96.53 11.84 -17.02
N LEU A 100 -97.53 12.11 -16.17
CA LEU A 100 -97.34 12.87 -14.93
C LEU A 100 -96.38 12.16 -13.98
N GLN A 101 -96.54 10.85 -13.77
CA GLN A 101 -95.66 10.09 -12.87
C GLN A 101 -94.22 9.98 -13.40
N GLN A 102 -94.05 9.91 -14.73
CA GLN A 102 -92.71 9.97 -15.35
C GLN A 102 -92.06 11.33 -15.12
N TYR A 103 -92.80 12.42 -15.34
CA TYR A 103 -92.30 13.78 -15.12
C TYR A 103 -91.95 14.03 -13.64
N LEU A 104 -92.77 13.59 -12.70
CA LEU A 104 -92.51 13.75 -11.26
C LEU A 104 -91.22 13.04 -10.83
N ARG A 105 -90.97 11.80 -11.31
CA ARG A 105 -89.73 11.09 -11.04
C ARG A 105 -88.51 11.83 -11.61
N ASP A 106 -88.61 12.31 -12.85
CA ASP A 106 -87.50 13.01 -13.50
C ASP A 106 -87.19 14.35 -12.80
N VAL A 107 -88.22 15.05 -12.30
CA VAL A 107 -88.06 16.26 -11.46
C VAL A 107 -87.47 15.92 -10.09
N GLU A 108 -87.87 14.81 -9.46
CA GLU A 108 -87.30 14.36 -8.18
C GLU A 108 -85.82 14.00 -8.30
N ASP A 109 -85.40 13.38 -9.41
CA ASP A 109 -83.99 13.07 -9.67
C ASP A 109 -83.16 14.34 -9.90
N GLU A 110 -83.70 15.34 -10.61
CA GLU A 110 -83.06 16.65 -10.79
C GLU A 110 -83.00 17.47 -9.48
N ILE A 111 -84.05 17.42 -8.64
CA ILE A 111 -84.04 18.04 -7.31
C ILE A 111 -82.95 17.40 -6.44
N ARG A 112 -82.85 16.06 -6.45
CA ARG A 112 -81.81 15.34 -5.69
C ARG A 112 -80.40 15.71 -6.15
N TRP A 113 -80.20 15.88 -7.46
CA TRP A 113 -78.93 16.36 -8.01
C TRP A 113 -78.62 17.80 -7.56
N LEU A 114 -79.61 18.68 -7.59
CA LEU A 114 -79.46 20.07 -7.13
C LEU A 114 -79.14 20.13 -5.62
N GLU A 115 -79.80 19.37 -4.77
CA GLU A 115 -79.52 19.31 -3.32
C GLU A 115 -78.09 18.84 -3.02
N GLU A 116 -77.58 17.84 -3.75
CA GLU A 116 -76.19 17.38 -3.61
C GLU A 116 -75.19 18.47 -4.02
N LYS A 117 -75.49 19.22 -5.08
CA LYS A 117 -74.62 20.30 -5.59
C LYS A 117 -74.71 21.57 -4.74
N GLU A 118 -75.88 21.89 -4.21
CA GLU A 118 -76.10 22.99 -3.27
C GLU A 118 -75.34 22.75 -1.97
N GLY A 119 -75.37 21.52 -1.42
CA GLY A 119 -74.57 21.15 -0.25
C GLY A 119 -73.05 21.29 -0.47
N ARG A 120 -72.55 21.04 -1.69
CA ARG A 120 -71.14 21.26 -2.04
C ARG A 120 -70.81 22.74 -2.26
N ALA A 121 -71.72 23.52 -2.84
CA ALA A 121 -71.52 24.93 -3.12
C ALA A 121 -71.66 25.82 -1.86
N ALA A 122 -72.47 25.40 -0.89
CA ALA A 122 -72.68 26.11 0.39
C ALA A 122 -71.68 25.72 1.50
N SER A 123 -70.78 24.75 1.24
CA SER A 123 -69.80 24.33 2.24
C SER A 123 -68.75 25.43 2.48
N THR A 124 -68.73 25.96 3.70
CA THR A 124 -67.73 26.91 4.20
C THR A 124 -66.55 26.21 4.90
N ASP A 125 -66.33 24.91 4.66
CA ASP A 125 -65.26 24.18 5.35
C ASP A 125 -63.86 24.55 4.80
N LEU A 126 -63.33 25.64 5.36
CA LEU A 126 -61.94 26.07 5.27
C LEU A 126 -61.10 25.56 6.47
N GLY A 127 -61.68 24.78 7.39
CA GLY A 127 -61.24 24.64 8.79
C GLY A 127 -60.24 23.51 9.10
N ASN A 128 -60.24 22.41 8.35
CA ASN A 128 -59.31 21.30 8.61
C ASN A 128 -58.01 21.37 7.79
N SER A 129 -57.98 22.10 6.67
CA SER A 129 -56.79 22.14 5.80
C SER A 129 -55.74 23.16 6.25
N LEU A 130 -56.16 24.30 6.82
CA LEU A 130 -55.25 25.33 7.32
C LEU A 130 -54.61 24.92 8.66
N THR A 131 -55.40 24.34 9.56
CA THR A 131 -54.93 23.82 10.85
C THR A 131 -53.98 22.64 10.67
N ALA A 132 -54.28 21.71 9.75
CA ALA A 132 -53.37 20.64 9.38
C ALA A 132 -52.06 21.18 8.81
N TYR A 133 -52.10 22.16 7.90
CA TYR A 133 -50.89 22.79 7.36
C TYR A 133 -49.99 23.37 8.46
N TYR A 134 -50.54 24.17 9.38
CA TYR A 134 -49.74 24.78 10.44
C TYR A 134 -49.21 23.75 11.45
N ALA A 135 -49.94 22.65 11.70
CA ALA A 135 -49.44 21.55 12.51
C ALA A 135 -48.26 20.86 11.84
N GLU A 136 -48.40 20.46 10.56
CA GLU A 136 -47.32 19.85 9.78
C GLU A 136 -46.10 20.78 9.63
N ALA A 137 -46.33 22.09 9.45
CA ALA A 137 -45.25 23.08 9.41
C ALA A 137 -44.53 23.22 10.76
N SER A 138 -45.26 23.19 11.88
CA SER A 138 -44.66 23.25 13.22
C SER A 138 -43.86 21.98 13.55
N GLU A 139 -44.37 20.81 13.14
CA GLU A 139 -43.63 19.55 13.22
C GLU A 139 -42.36 19.58 12.39
N ALA A 140 -42.42 20.17 11.19
CA ALA A 140 -41.26 20.32 10.33
C ALA A 140 -40.19 21.22 10.95
N GLU A 141 -40.58 22.34 11.56
CA GLU A 141 -39.65 23.22 12.28
C GLU A 141 -39.01 22.54 13.48
N ALA A 142 -39.81 21.82 14.27
CA ALA A 142 -39.30 21.07 15.42
C ALA A 142 -38.26 20.02 14.97
N TRP A 143 -38.53 19.32 13.87
CA TRP A 143 -37.61 18.35 13.29
C TRP A 143 -36.30 19.00 12.82
N ILE A 144 -36.38 20.15 12.13
CA ILE A 144 -35.20 20.91 11.68
C ILE A 144 -34.35 21.34 12.88
N LEU A 145 -34.98 21.87 13.93
CA LEU A 145 -34.30 22.29 15.16
C LEU A 145 -33.63 21.12 15.89
N GLU A 146 -34.26 19.94 15.91
CA GLU A 146 -33.70 18.74 16.54
C GLU A 146 -32.41 18.26 15.87
N ARG A 147 -32.27 18.45 14.55
CA ARG A 147 -31.08 18.02 13.78
C ARG A 147 -29.92 19.01 13.84
N GLN A 148 -30.18 20.27 14.15
CA GLN A 148 -29.19 21.33 14.17
C GLN A 148 -27.96 21.08 15.08
N PRO A 149 -28.08 20.52 16.31
CA PRO A 149 -26.93 20.30 17.20
C PRO A 149 -25.87 19.36 16.62
N LEU A 150 -26.29 18.35 15.86
CA LEU A 150 -25.36 17.39 15.25
C LEU A 150 -24.51 18.06 14.16
N LEU A 151 -25.12 18.95 13.39
CA LEU A 151 -24.49 19.63 12.26
C LEU A 151 -23.61 20.81 12.67
N THR A 152 -23.90 21.41 13.83
CA THR A 152 -23.15 22.53 14.40
C THR A 152 -22.04 22.11 15.35
N SER A 153 -21.94 20.82 15.66
CA SER A 153 -20.87 20.29 16.52
C SER A 153 -19.47 20.71 16.01
N SER A 154 -18.58 21.02 16.94
CA SER A 154 -17.18 21.32 16.65
C SER A 154 -16.30 20.07 16.64
N ASP A 155 -16.81 18.93 17.13
CA ASP A 155 -16.09 17.66 17.19
C ASP A 155 -15.82 17.10 15.79
N LEU A 156 -14.55 16.85 15.49
CA LEU A 156 -14.04 16.31 14.24
C LEU A 156 -13.41 14.92 14.38
N GLY A 157 -13.35 14.36 15.60
CA GLY A 157 -12.60 13.13 15.89
C GLY A 157 -11.19 13.42 16.41
N GLN A 158 -10.58 12.40 16.99
CA GLN A 158 -9.22 12.44 17.57
C GLN A 158 -8.22 11.58 16.79
N ASP A 159 -8.72 10.71 15.91
CA ASP A 159 -7.98 9.74 15.11
C ASP A 159 -8.77 9.40 13.83
N GLU A 160 -8.17 8.60 12.93
CA GLU A 160 -8.78 8.20 11.66
C GLU A 160 -10.14 7.50 11.86
N ASP A 161 -10.21 6.59 12.84
CA ASP A 161 -11.40 5.77 13.10
C ASP A 161 -12.59 6.59 13.64
N SER A 162 -12.32 7.51 14.57
CA SER A 162 -13.32 8.40 15.14
C SER A 162 -13.81 9.42 14.11
N ALA A 163 -12.92 9.99 13.29
CA ALA A 163 -13.31 10.85 12.18
C ALA A 163 -14.18 10.10 11.16
N ALA A 164 -13.79 8.87 10.79
CA ALA A 164 -14.58 8.01 9.91
C ALA A 164 -15.94 7.64 10.51
N ALA A 165 -16.03 7.39 11.82
CA ALA A 165 -17.29 7.13 12.51
C ALA A 165 -18.22 8.35 12.50
N LEU A 166 -17.68 9.56 12.68
CA LEU A 166 -18.43 10.81 12.59
C LEU A 166 -18.95 11.07 11.16
N ILE A 167 -18.18 10.76 10.12
CA ILE A 167 -18.63 10.82 8.72
C ILE A 167 -19.80 9.86 8.49
N ARG A 168 -19.69 8.60 8.95
CA ARG A 168 -20.81 7.63 8.83
C ARG A 168 -22.08 8.12 9.53
N ARG A 169 -21.92 8.78 10.69
CA ARG A 169 -23.05 9.39 11.41
C ARG A 169 -23.65 10.58 10.65
N LEU A 170 -22.82 11.39 9.99
CA LEU A 170 -23.28 12.48 9.13
C LEU A 170 -24.00 11.95 7.88
N ASP A 171 -23.50 10.88 7.26
CA ASP A 171 -24.16 10.23 6.11
C ASP A 171 -25.55 9.68 6.48
N ALA A 172 -25.70 9.15 7.69
CA ALA A 172 -27.01 8.75 8.19
C ALA A 172 -27.95 9.96 8.32
N ALA A 173 -27.47 11.07 8.88
CA ALA A 173 -28.24 12.31 8.97
C ALA A 173 -28.59 12.90 7.59
N ASP A 174 -27.68 12.84 6.62
CA ASP A 174 -27.92 13.35 5.26
C ASP A 174 -28.96 12.50 4.50
N ARG A 175 -28.98 11.19 4.73
CA ARG A 175 -30.06 10.31 4.23
C ARG A 175 -31.40 10.69 4.85
N GLU A 176 -31.45 10.99 6.15
CA GLU A 176 -32.67 11.47 6.81
C GLU A 176 -33.12 12.84 6.27
N LEU A 177 -32.19 13.75 5.95
CA LEU A 177 -32.51 15.00 5.26
C LEU A 177 -33.14 14.73 3.88
N GLY A 178 -32.57 13.78 3.13
CA GLY A 178 -33.10 13.36 1.83
C GLY A 178 -34.53 12.81 1.91
N THR A 179 -34.84 11.99 2.93
CA THR A 179 -36.21 11.48 3.12
C THR A 179 -37.16 12.59 3.60
N PHE A 180 -36.72 13.45 4.51
CA PHE A 180 -37.52 14.56 5.03
C PHE A 180 -37.84 15.61 3.95
N GLN A 181 -36.96 15.82 2.98
CA GLN A 181 -37.21 16.69 1.83
C GLN A 181 -38.49 16.31 1.06
N VAL A 182 -38.82 15.01 0.99
CA VAL A 182 -40.07 14.54 0.37
C VAL A 182 -41.30 15.01 1.16
N SER A 183 -41.22 14.99 2.49
CA SER A 183 -42.28 15.51 3.38
C SER A 183 -42.45 17.02 3.23
N LEU A 184 -41.36 17.77 3.12
CA LEU A 184 -41.42 19.21 2.81
C LEU A 184 -42.04 19.50 1.45
N GLY A 185 -41.82 18.65 0.45
CA GLY A 185 -42.49 18.76 -0.86
C GLY A 185 -44.00 18.64 -0.74
N LYS A 186 -44.50 17.69 0.07
CA LYS A 186 -45.94 17.55 0.34
C LYS A 186 -46.52 18.77 1.07
N LEU A 187 -45.77 19.31 2.03
CA LEU A 187 -46.15 20.52 2.76
C LEU A 187 -46.24 21.74 1.80
N ALA A 188 -45.30 21.84 0.85
CA ALA A 188 -45.31 22.87 -0.19
C ALA A 188 -46.51 22.74 -1.13
N ASP A 189 -46.86 21.51 -1.54
CA ASP A 189 -48.06 21.25 -2.33
C ASP A 189 -49.34 21.64 -1.59
N ALA A 190 -49.41 21.37 -0.28
CA ALA A 190 -50.53 21.79 0.57
C ALA A 190 -50.64 23.31 0.68
N ALA A 191 -49.52 24.02 0.88
CA ALA A 191 -49.46 25.48 0.89
C ALA A 191 -49.92 26.09 -0.45
N ASN A 192 -49.44 25.54 -1.57
CA ASN A 192 -49.82 25.96 -2.91
C ASN A 192 -51.31 25.73 -3.18
N GLY A 193 -51.85 24.59 -2.74
CA GLY A 193 -53.28 24.29 -2.84
C GLY A 193 -54.16 25.27 -2.05
N LEU A 194 -53.72 25.72 -0.87
CA LEU A 194 -54.40 26.78 -0.11
C LEU A 194 -54.36 28.12 -0.84
N LYS A 195 -53.20 28.47 -1.43
CA LYS A 195 -53.01 29.71 -2.19
C LYS A 195 -53.87 29.77 -3.45
N GLN A 196 -53.90 28.70 -4.25
CA GLN A 196 -54.68 28.64 -5.49
C GLN A 196 -56.19 28.75 -5.24
N ARG A 197 -56.67 28.30 -4.08
CA ARG A 197 -58.08 28.41 -3.66
C ARG A 197 -58.45 29.80 -3.12
N GLY A 198 -57.49 30.73 -3.04
CA GLY A 198 -57.73 32.08 -2.52
C GLY A 198 -58.06 32.10 -1.02
N HIS A 199 -57.45 31.20 -0.24
CA HIS A 199 -57.66 31.14 1.21
C HIS A 199 -57.25 32.46 1.89
N PHE A 200 -58.00 32.90 2.91
CA PHE A 200 -57.81 34.22 3.51
C PHE A 200 -56.43 34.42 4.14
N ASP A 201 -55.80 33.33 4.57
CA ASP A 201 -54.49 33.34 5.25
C ASP A 201 -53.31 32.99 4.32
N ALA A 202 -53.54 33.01 3.00
CA ALA A 202 -52.56 32.54 2.01
C ALA A 202 -51.21 33.27 2.07
N GLU A 203 -51.19 34.54 2.49
CA GLU A 203 -49.94 35.31 2.62
C GLU A 203 -49.08 34.83 3.79
N ASN A 204 -49.70 34.55 4.94
CA ASN A 204 -49.00 33.99 6.11
C ASN A 204 -48.55 32.55 5.85
N VAL A 205 -49.38 31.73 5.21
CA VAL A 205 -49.01 30.37 4.76
C VAL A 205 -47.80 30.42 3.83
N SER A 206 -47.79 31.32 2.85
CA SER A 206 -46.66 31.47 1.92
C SER A 206 -45.38 31.94 2.63
N LYS A 207 -45.51 32.82 3.62
CA LYS A 207 -44.38 33.27 4.44
C LYS A 207 -43.83 32.12 5.28
N LYS A 208 -44.69 31.38 5.98
CA LYS A 208 -44.32 30.23 6.81
C LYS A 208 -43.64 29.14 5.98
N GLN A 209 -44.18 28.83 4.81
CA GLN A 209 -43.56 27.89 3.87
C GLN A 209 -42.13 28.31 3.49
N SER A 210 -41.95 29.60 3.17
CA SER A 210 -40.63 30.14 2.83
C SER A 210 -39.65 30.09 4.00
N GLU A 211 -40.12 30.30 5.24
CA GLU A 211 -39.29 30.21 6.45
C GLU A 211 -38.80 28.78 6.68
N VAL A 212 -39.70 27.78 6.59
CA VAL A 212 -39.36 26.35 6.74
C VAL A 212 -38.39 25.89 5.65
N GLU A 213 -38.63 26.29 4.39
CA GLU A 213 -37.74 25.96 3.27
C GLU A 213 -36.37 26.60 3.43
N SER A 214 -36.32 27.88 3.86
CA SER A 214 -35.05 28.55 4.15
C SER A 214 -34.28 27.86 5.26
N ALA A 215 -34.94 27.51 6.37
CA ALA A 215 -34.32 26.82 7.50
C ALA A 215 -33.78 25.43 7.11
N PHE A 216 -34.50 24.71 6.25
CA PHE A 216 -34.03 23.43 5.71
C PHE A 216 -32.84 23.57 4.76
N MET A 217 -32.80 24.63 3.94
CA MET A 217 -31.64 24.94 3.09
C MET A 217 -30.42 25.30 3.93
N ASP A 218 -30.59 26.05 5.01
CA ASP A 218 -29.52 26.33 5.96
C ASP A 218 -28.99 25.05 6.61
N LEU A 219 -29.89 24.12 6.98
CA LEU A 219 -29.53 22.81 7.53
C LEU A 219 -28.70 21.97 6.53
N LYS A 220 -29.06 21.97 5.25
CA LYS A 220 -28.26 21.35 4.19
C LYS A 220 -26.88 21.98 4.05
N LYS A 221 -26.81 23.31 4.08
CA LYS A 221 -25.53 24.03 4.02
C LYS A 221 -24.64 23.72 5.22
N MET A 222 -25.21 23.60 6.43
CA MET A 222 -24.50 23.17 7.63
C MET A 222 -23.98 21.74 7.50
N THR A 223 -24.78 20.84 6.91
CA THR A 223 -24.38 19.45 6.63
C THR A 223 -23.18 19.39 5.70
N GLU A 224 -23.21 20.12 4.59
CA GLU A 224 -22.11 20.17 3.63
C GLU A 224 -20.85 20.80 4.24
N THR A 225 -21.01 21.87 5.01
CA THR A 225 -19.88 22.51 5.72
C THR A 225 -19.25 21.54 6.72
N ARG A 226 -20.06 20.78 7.47
CA ARG A 226 -19.57 19.79 8.42
C ARG A 226 -18.91 18.60 7.72
N ARG A 227 -19.47 18.13 6.59
CA ARG A 227 -18.90 17.07 5.76
C ARG A 227 -17.48 17.44 5.34
N LYS A 228 -17.32 18.62 4.72
CA LYS A 228 -16.01 19.12 4.29
C LYS A 228 -14.99 19.12 5.44
N ARG A 229 -15.35 19.66 6.61
CA ARG A 229 -14.46 19.70 7.80
C ARG A 229 -14.08 18.31 8.31
N LEU A 230 -15.00 17.35 8.26
CA LEU A 230 -14.72 15.97 8.69
C LEU A 230 -13.87 15.21 7.67
N GLU A 231 -14.08 15.45 6.37
CA GLU A 231 -13.26 14.88 5.30
C GLU A 231 -11.83 15.41 5.36
N GLU A 232 -11.65 16.72 5.56
CA GLU A 232 -10.35 17.35 5.85
C GLU A 232 -9.68 16.66 7.05
N SER A 233 -10.38 16.55 8.19
CA SER A 233 -9.86 15.87 9.38
C SER A 233 -9.50 14.39 9.13
N LEU A 234 -10.28 13.67 8.35
CA LEU A 234 -10.02 12.27 8.01
C LEU A 234 -8.76 12.13 7.15
N CYS A 235 -8.61 12.99 6.15
CA CYS A 235 -7.42 13.02 5.30
C CYS A 235 -6.16 13.35 6.10
N LEU A 236 -6.24 14.30 7.03
CA LEU A 236 -5.15 14.62 7.95
C LEU A 236 -4.74 13.40 8.79
N PHE A 237 -5.70 12.73 9.46
CA PHE A 237 -5.37 11.59 10.32
C PHE A 237 -4.81 10.40 9.55
N ARG A 238 -5.26 10.18 8.32
CA ARG A 238 -4.67 9.18 7.41
C ARG A 238 -3.21 9.48 7.12
N PHE A 239 -2.91 10.72 6.72
CA PHE A 239 -1.55 11.15 6.46
C PHE A 239 -0.67 11.02 7.71
N LEU A 240 -1.15 11.46 8.88
CA LEU A 240 -0.39 11.36 10.13
C LEU A 240 -0.06 9.90 10.47
N ARG A 241 -1.05 8.99 10.36
CA ARG A 241 -0.85 7.55 10.57
C ARG A 241 0.19 6.98 9.60
N GLU A 242 0.09 7.29 8.31
CA GLU A 242 1.04 6.82 7.31
C GLU A 242 2.46 7.38 7.54
N ALA A 243 2.56 8.62 8.00
CA ALA A 243 3.84 9.23 8.37
C ALA A 243 4.44 8.60 9.63
N ASP A 244 3.64 8.33 10.65
CA ASP A 244 4.07 7.63 11.87
C ASP A 244 4.54 6.20 11.56
N ASP A 245 3.77 5.44 10.76
CA ASP A 245 4.14 4.10 10.30
C ASP A 245 5.47 4.12 9.53
N ALA A 246 5.72 5.17 8.74
CA ALA A 246 6.98 5.35 8.02
C ALA A 246 8.13 5.70 8.96
N ILE A 247 7.94 6.62 9.91
CA ILE A 247 8.95 7.00 10.90
C ILE A 247 9.34 5.81 11.78
N GLU A 248 8.37 5.04 12.28
CA GLU A 248 8.62 3.82 13.05
C GLU A 248 9.46 2.83 12.25
N TRP A 249 9.10 2.61 10.99
CA TRP A 249 9.89 1.75 10.10
C TRP A 249 11.33 2.26 9.90
N VAL A 250 11.54 3.57 9.74
CA VAL A 250 12.90 4.15 9.63
C VAL A 250 13.69 3.96 10.92
N ASN A 251 13.05 4.11 12.09
CA ASN A 251 13.68 3.88 13.38
C ASN A 251 14.13 2.42 13.53
N ASP A 252 13.33 1.46 13.07
CA ASP A 252 13.74 0.05 13.04
C ASP A 252 14.98 -0.16 12.17
N GLN A 253 15.05 0.47 10.99
CA GLN A 253 16.24 0.39 10.13
C GLN A 253 17.46 1.10 10.74
N THR A 254 17.22 2.20 11.47
CA THR A 254 18.25 2.96 12.19
C THR A 254 18.94 2.09 13.23
N SER A 255 18.21 1.20 13.92
CA SER A 255 18.83 0.27 14.86
C SER A 255 19.86 -0.67 14.22
N ILE A 256 19.65 -1.06 12.96
CA ILE A 256 20.56 -1.90 12.18
C ILE A 256 21.77 -1.08 11.71
N ALA A 257 21.51 0.13 11.20
CA ALA A 257 22.56 1.06 10.76
C ALA A 257 23.42 1.61 11.92
N ALA A 258 22.88 1.64 13.13
CA ALA A 258 23.58 2.09 14.35
C ALA A 258 24.44 1.01 15.00
N SER A 259 24.50 -0.21 14.46
CA SER A 259 25.35 -1.26 15.03
C SER A 259 26.80 -0.79 15.09
N GLU A 260 27.51 -1.14 16.17
CA GLU A 260 28.93 -0.88 16.37
C GLU A 260 29.77 -2.16 16.23
N ASP A 261 29.16 -3.25 15.73
CA ASP A 261 29.91 -4.46 15.40
C ASP A 261 30.65 -4.27 14.07
N TYR A 262 31.98 -4.24 14.15
CA TYR A 262 32.91 -4.08 13.04
C TYR A 262 33.80 -5.31 12.81
N GLY A 263 33.47 -6.44 13.45
CA GLY A 263 34.20 -7.69 13.27
C GLY A 263 35.44 -7.81 14.16
N GLN A 264 35.87 -9.06 14.35
CA GLN A 264 37.00 -9.44 15.21
C GLN A 264 38.27 -9.73 14.41
N ASP A 265 38.11 -10.02 13.12
CA ASP A 265 39.15 -10.35 12.16
C ASP A 265 38.72 -9.91 10.75
N VAL A 266 39.60 -10.12 9.77
CA VAL A 266 39.40 -9.73 8.37
C VAL A 266 38.19 -10.44 7.75
N GLU A 267 38.03 -11.74 8.02
CA GLU A 267 36.96 -12.55 7.47
C GLU A 267 35.59 -12.12 8.03
N HIS A 268 35.51 -11.84 9.33
CA HIS A 268 34.27 -11.40 9.98
C HIS A 268 33.85 -10.00 9.49
N VAL A 269 34.77 -9.04 9.38
CA VAL A 269 34.43 -7.71 8.84
C VAL A 269 34.00 -7.76 7.38
N GLU A 270 34.54 -8.69 6.57
CA GLU A 270 34.09 -8.91 5.20
C GLU A 270 32.65 -9.45 5.14
N ILE A 271 32.29 -10.38 6.03
CA ILE A 271 30.92 -10.88 6.16
C ILE A 271 29.97 -9.73 6.54
N LEU A 272 30.31 -8.97 7.59
CA LEU A 272 29.51 -7.83 8.04
C LEU A 272 29.37 -6.75 6.97
N THR A 273 30.43 -6.50 6.18
CA THR A 273 30.40 -5.57 5.04
C THR A 273 29.40 -6.05 3.99
N ALA A 274 29.46 -7.32 3.59
CA ALA A 274 28.55 -7.87 2.60
C ALA A 274 27.08 -7.88 3.07
N GLU A 275 26.84 -8.21 4.34
CA GLU A 275 25.50 -8.15 4.95
C GLU A 275 24.96 -6.71 4.95
N PHE A 276 25.80 -5.74 5.31
CA PHE A 276 25.41 -4.33 5.34
C PHE A 276 25.19 -3.74 3.95
N GLU A 277 26.00 -4.11 2.95
CA GLU A 277 25.78 -3.72 1.55
C GLU A 277 24.45 -4.27 1.01
N ALA A 278 24.09 -5.51 1.35
CA ALA A 278 22.80 -6.10 0.99
C ALA A 278 21.63 -5.35 1.64
N PHE A 279 21.77 -4.98 2.91
CA PHE A 279 20.83 -4.13 3.62
C PHE A 279 20.67 -2.75 2.94
N ALA A 280 21.77 -2.04 2.68
CA ALA A 280 21.75 -0.71 2.08
C ALA A 280 21.20 -0.73 0.63
N THR A 281 21.48 -1.80 -0.13
CA THR A 281 20.89 -2.02 -1.45
C THR A 281 19.37 -2.20 -1.37
N THR A 282 18.88 -2.96 -0.38
CA THR A 282 17.44 -3.16 -0.14
C THR A 282 16.71 -1.85 0.15
N LEU A 283 17.38 -0.94 0.85
CA LEU A 283 16.83 0.38 1.18
C LEU A 283 16.93 1.40 0.02
N GLY A 284 17.69 1.08 -1.04
CA GLY A 284 17.95 2.01 -2.15
C GLY A 284 19.03 3.06 -1.83
N LEU A 285 19.75 2.90 -0.73
CA LEU A 285 20.80 3.83 -0.28
C LEU A 285 22.09 3.70 -1.10
N LEU A 286 22.32 2.52 -1.68
CA LEU A 286 23.38 2.29 -2.63
C LEU A 286 22.76 2.19 -4.02
N THR A 287 22.85 3.26 -4.81
CA THR A 287 22.60 3.14 -6.25
C THR A 287 23.64 2.17 -6.80
N SER A 288 23.20 1.03 -7.33
CA SER A 288 24.09 0.04 -7.93
C SER A 288 24.94 0.66 -9.03
N THR A 289 26.14 1.12 -8.69
CA THR A 289 27.26 1.17 -9.63
C THR A 289 28.01 -0.14 -9.46
N PRO A 290 27.87 -1.11 -10.38
CA PRO A 290 28.83 -2.18 -10.44
C PRO A 290 30.16 -1.55 -10.80
N ALA A 291 31.12 -1.57 -9.87
CA ALA A 291 32.49 -1.25 -10.16
C ALA A 291 32.99 -2.22 -11.25
N GLY A 292 33.02 -1.76 -12.50
CA GLY A 292 33.71 -2.43 -13.60
C GLY A 292 32.88 -2.85 -14.81
N ILE A 293 32.20 -1.94 -15.51
CA ILE A 293 31.89 -2.11 -16.95
C ILE A 293 32.04 -0.75 -17.68
N SER A 294 32.83 -0.76 -18.76
CA SER A 294 33.15 0.34 -19.68
C SER A 294 32.00 1.28 -20.08
N PRO A 295 32.29 2.56 -20.41
CA PRO A 295 31.29 3.55 -20.78
C PRO A 295 30.97 3.44 -22.27
N ASN A 296 30.20 2.43 -22.69
CA ASN A 296 29.51 2.52 -23.98
C ASN A 296 28.33 1.54 -24.11
N VAL A 297 27.24 1.77 -23.38
CA VAL A 297 25.93 1.26 -23.78
C VAL A 297 24.87 2.33 -23.48
N THR A 298 24.23 2.81 -24.54
CA THR A 298 23.07 3.71 -24.52
C THR A 298 21.89 3.11 -23.74
N PRO A 299 21.10 3.91 -23.00
CA PRO A 299 19.99 3.40 -22.20
C PRO A 299 18.80 3.08 -23.12
N SER A 300 18.69 1.82 -23.53
CA SER A 300 17.44 1.28 -24.05
C SER A 300 16.58 0.81 -22.89
N SER A 301 15.43 1.46 -22.77
CA SER A 301 14.25 1.11 -21.97
C SER A 301 14.08 -0.40 -21.73
N THR A 302 13.57 -0.72 -20.54
CA THR A 302 12.99 -2.00 -20.09
C THR A 302 13.91 -2.83 -19.20
N ASN A 303 13.91 -2.49 -17.92
CA ASN A 303 13.99 -3.49 -16.84
C ASN A 303 13.01 -3.09 -15.74
N GLN A 304 11.72 -3.25 -16.03
CA GLN A 304 10.73 -3.58 -15.01
C GLN A 304 10.90 -5.07 -14.70
N GLY A 305 11.47 -5.36 -13.53
CA GLY A 305 11.78 -6.72 -13.12
C GLY A 305 12.16 -6.82 -11.64
N LEU A 306 11.17 -6.69 -10.77
CA LEU A 306 11.04 -7.40 -9.49
C LEU A 306 12.22 -7.29 -8.49
N SER A 307 12.36 -6.13 -7.83
CA SER A 307 12.68 -6.11 -6.39
C SER A 307 11.38 -5.81 -5.65
N GLY A 308 10.74 -6.83 -5.07
CA GLY A 308 9.45 -6.73 -4.37
C GLY A 308 9.47 -5.94 -3.05
N GLY A 309 10.49 -5.11 -2.81
CA GLY A 309 10.50 -4.12 -1.75
C GLY A 309 10.22 -2.74 -2.37
N ILE A 310 9.20 -2.06 -1.87
CA ILE A 310 9.08 -0.62 -2.05
C ILE A 310 10.33 -0.05 -1.38
N GLY A 311 11.33 0.36 -2.16
CA GLY A 311 12.59 0.89 -1.63
C GLY A 311 12.33 2.00 -0.61
N GLY A 312 13.26 2.23 0.33
CA GLY A 312 13.06 3.19 1.42
C GLY A 312 12.66 4.57 0.90
N ASP A 313 13.32 5.04 -0.15
CA ASP A 313 12.95 6.29 -0.83
C ASP A 313 11.52 6.28 -1.36
N ALA A 314 11.02 5.17 -1.91
CA ALA A 314 9.65 5.11 -2.42
C ALA A 314 8.62 5.18 -1.30
N ARG A 315 8.89 4.56 -0.14
CA ARG A 315 8.02 4.63 1.04
C ARG A 315 7.96 6.07 1.58
N ILE A 316 9.11 6.71 1.75
CA ILE A 316 9.19 8.09 2.26
C ILE A 316 8.57 9.08 1.27
N ASN A 317 8.88 8.96 -0.02
CA ASN A 317 8.30 9.82 -1.04
C ASN A 317 6.77 9.69 -1.13
N SER A 318 6.21 8.50 -0.92
CA SER A 318 4.75 8.33 -0.88
C SER A 318 4.09 9.15 0.23
N VAL A 319 4.68 9.18 1.43
CA VAL A 319 4.19 9.99 2.55
C VAL A 319 4.36 11.47 2.26
N LEU A 320 5.52 11.88 1.72
CA LEU A 320 5.77 13.27 1.37
C LEU A 320 4.83 13.77 0.26
N GLU A 321 4.50 12.92 -0.72
CA GLU A 321 3.53 13.23 -1.78
C GLU A 321 2.12 13.36 -1.20
N ALA A 322 1.71 12.44 -0.31
CA ALA A 322 0.43 12.55 0.40
C ALA A 322 0.30 13.86 1.18
N GLY A 323 1.35 14.26 1.91
CA GLY A 323 1.40 15.55 2.60
C GLY A 323 1.37 16.75 1.63
N ALA A 324 2.09 16.67 0.51
CA ALA A 324 2.12 17.72 -0.49
C ALA A 324 0.75 17.96 -1.14
N VAL A 325 -0.02 16.89 -1.42
CA VAL A 325 -1.39 16.99 -1.93
C VAL A 325 -2.28 17.76 -0.94
N LEU A 326 -2.19 17.47 0.36
CA LEU A 326 -2.97 18.18 1.38
C LEU A 326 -2.59 19.67 1.49
N LEU A 327 -1.32 20.01 1.25
CA LEU A 327 -0.87 21.40 1.19
C LEU A 327 -1.38 22.12 -0.06
N GLU A 328 -1.43 21.44 -1.20
CA GLU A 328 -2.01 21.99 -2.44
C GLU A 328 -3.52 22.27 -2.29
N GLU A 329 -4.23 21.41 -1.56
CA GLU A 329 -5.65 21.60 -1.21
C GLU A 329 -5.88 22.69 -0.14
N ALA A 330 -4.82 23.35 0.34
CA ALA A 330 -4.85 24.38 1.38
C ALA A 330 -5.54 23.91 2.68
N HIS A 331 -5.19 22.70 3.14
CA HIS A 331 -5.73 22.10 4.36
C HIS A 331 -5.55 23.03 5.58
N PRO A 332 -6.56 23.17 6.47
CA PRO A 332 -6.48 24.10 7.61
C PRO A 332 -5.26 23.90 8.52
N GLU A 333 -4.85 22.65 8.71
CA GLU A 333 -3.68 22.25 9.52
C GLU A 333 -2.38 22.15 8.70
N SER A 334 -2.18 23.06 7.74
CA SER A 334 -1.01 23.07 6.85
C SER A 334 0.33 23.11 7.62
N GLU A 335 0.39 23.84 8.74
CA GLU A 335 1.60 23.93 9.58
C GLU A 335 1.98 22.57 10.20
N LEU A 336 0.98 21.84 10.71
CA LEU A 336 1.19 20.50 11.28
C LEU A 336 1.63 19.50 10.21
N ILE A 337 1.01 19.56 9.02
CA ILE A 337 1.39 18.70 7.89
C ILE A 337 2.84 18.96 7.48
N GLN A 338 3.23 20.24 7.33
CA GLN A 338 4.62 20.60 7.01
C GLN A 338 5.60 20.11 8.07
N LEU A 339 5.28 20.29 9.35
CA LEU A 339 6.12 19.83 10.44
C LEU A 339 6.29 18.31 10.40
N LYS A 340 5.21 17.56 10.16
CA LYS A 340 5.28 16.11 10.05
C LYS A 340 6.06 15.64 8.83
N MET A 341 5.88 16.29 7.68
CA MET A 341 6.68 16.02 6.47
C MET A 341 8.18 16.29 6.70
N GLU A 342 8.53 17.36 7.41
CA GLU A 342 9.92 17.66 7.77
C GLU A 342 10.49 16.62 8.72
N GLU A 343 9.73 16.20 9.74
CA GLU A 343 10.13 15.11 10.65
C GLU A 343 10.40 13.81 9.87
N THR A 344 9.47 13.38 9.01
CA THR A 344 9.65 12.17 8.19
C THR A 344 10.87 12.28 7.27
N ARG A 345 11.10 13.46 6.67
CA ARG A 345 12.28 13.72 5.83
C ARG A 345 13.57 13.66 6.64
N GLN A 346 13.62 14.33 7.77
CA GLN A 346 14.82 14.42 8.60
C GLN A 346 15.24 13.04 9.12
N VAL A 347 14.29 12.25 9.65
CA VAL A 347 14.59 10.90 10.15
C VAL A 347 15.10 9.99 9.03
N TRP A 348 14.61 10.17 7.80
CA TRP A 348 15.14 9.45 6.63
C TRP A 348 16.56 9.88 6.26
N GLU A 349 16.84 11.19 6.20
CA GLU A 349 18.19 11.69 5.90
C GLU A 349 19.21 11.32 6.99
N ASP A 350 18.82 11.37 8.27
CA ASP A 350 19.65 10.92 9.40
C ASP A 350 20.02 9.43 9.25
N LEU A 351 19.09 8.57 8.82
CA LEU A 351 19.38 7.17 8.51
C LEU A 351 20.38 7.04 7.35
N LYS A 352 20.28 7.87 6.30
CA LYS A 352 21.23 7.84 5.18
C LYS A 352 22.64 8.19 5.65
N GLU A 353 22.77 9.26 6.43
CA GLU A 353 24.05 9.70 6.99
C GLU A 353 24.66 8.62 7.88
N LEU A 354 23.85 8.03 8.77
CA LEU A 354 24.28 6.93 9.64
C LEU A 354 24.71 5.69 8.84
N ALA A 355 23.96 5.35 7.80
CA ALA A 355 24.31 4.22 6.95
C ALA A 355 25.63 4.45 6.18
N HIS A 356 25.86 5.67 5.71
CA HIS A 356 27.13 6.07 5.11
C HIS A 356 28.28 5.98 6.13
N ALA A 357 28.11 6.54 7.32
CA ALA A 357 29.11 6.48 8.38
C ALA A 357 29.45 5.04 8.77
N ARG A 358 28.46 4.14 8.87
CA ARG A 358 28.69 2.72 9.14
C ARG A 358 29.44 2.02 8.00
N SER A 359 29.13 2.35 6.74
CA SER A 359 29.87 1.81 5.59
C SER A 359 31.35 2.22 5.62
N GLU A 360 31.63 3.49 5.90
CA GLU A 360 33.01 3.99 6.04
C GLU A 360 33.73 3.34 7.24
N ALA A 361 33.04 3.18 8.38
CA ALA A 361 33.59 2.53 9.56
C ALA A 361 33.95 1.05 9.31
N LEU A 362 33.08 0.29 8.63
CA LEU A 362 33.37 -1.10 8.23
C LEU A 362 34.58 -1.18 7.27
N ALA A 363 34.66 -0.26 6.30
CA ALA A 363 35.81 -0.18 5.41
C ALA A 363 37.11 0.17 6.16
N GLY A 364 37.03 1.07 7.14
CA GLY A 364 38.15 1.43 8.02
C GLY A 364 38.60 0.26 8.90
N ALA A 365 37.67 -0.43 9.57
CA ALA A 365 37.94 -1.60 10.38
C ALA A 365 38.63 -2.71 9.57
N LYS A 366 38.20 -2.93 8.32
CA LYS A 366 38.87 -3.86 7.41
C LYS A 366 40.33 -3.47 7.14
N GLN A 367 40.64 -2.19 6.98
CA GLN A 367 42.03 -1.75 6.80
C GLN A 367 42.88 -2.03 8.04
N VAL A 368 42.33 -1.79 9.24
CA VAL A 368 43.03 -2.06 10.51
C VAL A 368 43.30 -3.55 10.68
N HIS A 369 42.29 -4.41 10.48
CA HIS A 369 42.47 -5.86 10.58
C HIS A 369 43.46 -6.43 9.56
N LEU A 370 43.49 -5.88 8.33
CA LEU A 370 44.51 -6.24 7.33
C LEU A 370 45.92 -5.83 7.75
N PHE A 371 46.06 -4.67 8.40
CA PHE A 371 47.32 -4.23 8.97
C PHE A 371 47.76 -5.17 10.10
N ASP A 372 46.88 -5.51 11.03
CA ASP A 372 47.19 -6.43 12.14
C ASP A 372 47.66 -7.80 11.62
N ARG A 373 46.98 -8.35 10.61
CA ARG A 373 47.42 -9.59 9.95
C ARG A 373 48.82 -9.44 9.34
N THR A 374 49.09 -8.32 8.69
CA THR A 374 50.39 -8.04 8.06
C THR A 374 51.51 -7.90 9.10
N VAL A 375 51.21 -7.30 10.26
CA VAL A 375 52.08 -7.24 11.44
C VAL A 375 52.41 -8.64 11.93
N ASP A 376 51.39 -9.45 12.22
CA ASP A 376 51.57 -10.79 12.78
C ASP A 376 52.35 -11.72 11.81
N GLU A 377 52.06 -11.64 10.50
CA GLU A 377 52.83 -12.35 9.47
C GLU A 377 54.31 -11.92 9.43
N THR A 378 54.58 -10.62 9.60
CA THR A 378 55.94 -10.08 9.61
C THR A 378 56.70 -10.49 10.87
N ILE A 379 56.05 -10.43 12.04
CA ILE A 379 56.61 -10.90 13.31
C ILE A 379 56.91 -12.40 13.22
N GLY A 380 55.98 -13.21 12.70
CA GLY A 380 56.20 -14.65 12.52
C GLY A 380 57.43 -14.97 11.66
N TRP A 381 57.65 -14.20 10.59
CA TRP A 381 58.84 -14.36 9.76
C TRP A 381 60.13 -13.88 10.44
N ILE A 382 60.08 -12.79 11.21
CA ILE A 382 61.22 -12.34 12.05
C ILE A 382 61.59 -13.43 13.05
N GLN A 383 60.62 -14.02 13.73
CA GLN A 383 60.83 -15.11 14.69
C GLN A 383 61.40 -16.37 14.01
N GLU A 384 60.97 -16.70 12.79
CA GLU A 384 61.58 -17.79 12.02
C GLU A 384 63.07 -17.53 11.76
N LYS A 385 63.42 -16.31 11.36
CA LYS A 385 64.81 -15.89 11.12
C LYS A 385 65.65 -15.88 12.40
N GLU A 386 65.06 -15.46 13.50
CA GLU A 386 65.69 -15.50 14.81
C GLU A 386 65.99 -16.93 15.26
N ASN A 387 65.04 -17.85 15.09
CA ASN A 387 65.25 -19.27 15.40
C ASN A 387 66.35 -19.89 14.53
N GLU A 388 66.42 -19.54 13.24
CA GLU A 388 67.50 -19.95 12.33
C GLU A 388 68.87 -19.47 12.84
N LEU A 389 68.95 -18.21 13.28
CA LEU A 389 70.17 -17.59 13.79
C LEU A 389 70.67 -18.25 15.10
N LEU A 390 69.75 -18.58 16.01
CA LEU A 390 70.05 -19.17 17.31
C LEU A 390 70.42 -20.66 17.23
N ALA A 391 69.96 -21.37 16.20
CA ALA A 391 70.21 -22.80 16.03
C ALA A 391 71.65 -23.14 15.59
N GLU A 392 72.35 -22.21 14.93
CA GLU A 392 73.67 -22.46 14.38
C GLU A 392 74.79 -22.37 15.43
N ASP A 393 75.81 -23.24 15.32
CA ASP A 393 76.98 -23.25 16.19
C ASP A 393 78.05 -22.22 15.76
N TYR A 394 79.18 -22.19 16.50
CA TYR A 394 80.27 -21.23 16.30
C TYR A 394 81.54 -21.83 15.65
N GLY A 395 81.51 -23.11 15.25
CA GLY A 395 82.68 -23.82 14.73
C GLY A 395 83.78 -24.07 15.78
N GLN A 396 84.75 -24.93 15.43
CA GLN A 396 85.88 -25.30 16.31
C GLN A 396 87.25 -25.03 15.67
N ASP A 397 87.33 -24.93 14.36
CA ASP A 397 88.54 -24.70 13.58
C ASP A 397 88.43 -23.42 12.75
N MET A 398 89.56 -22.91 12.28
CA MET A 398 89.59 -21.62 11.57
C MET A 398 88.80 -21.64 10.26
N GLU A 399 88.81 -22.75 9.53
CA GLU A 399 88.13 -22.87 8.24
C GLU A 399 86.61 -22.84 8.43
N THR A 400 86.09 -23.55 9.44
CA THR A 400 84.66 -23.53 9.78
C THR A 400 84.20 -22.18 10.33
N ILE A 401 84.97 -21.53 11.20
CA ILE A 401 84.64 -20.18 11.72
C ILE A 401 84.57 -19.15 10.59
N GLN A 402 85.50 -19.17 9.64
CA GLN A 402 85.50 -18.25 8.50
C GLN A 402 84.36 -18.54 7.52
N ALA A 403 84.00 -19.81 7.31
CA ALA A 403 82.84 -20.17 6.51
C ALA A 403 81.53 -19.68 7.16
N LEU A 404 81.37 -19.89 8.47
CA LEU A 404 80.22 -19.39 9.24
C LEU A 404 80.15 -17.85 9.22
N SER A 405 81.28 -17.16 9.29
CA SER A 405 81.34 -15.69 9.19
C SER A 405 80.85 -15.19 7.83
N ARG A 406 81.21 -15.86 6.73
CA ARG A 406 80.69 -15.52 5.39
C ARG A 406 79.21 -15.83 5.26
N LYS A 407 78.74 -16.94 5.83
CA LYS A 407 77.31 -17.28 5.86
C LYS A 407 76.51 -16.22 6.64
N HIS A 408 77.02 -15.80 7.79
CA HIS A 408 76.39 -14.76 8.59
C HIS A 408 76.38 -13.39 7.87
N GLN A 409 77.44 -13.05 7.14
CA GLN A 409 77.44 -11.85 6.29
C GLN A 409 76.36 -11.89 5.20
N ALA A 410 76.10 -13.06 4.61
CA ALA A 410 74.99 -13.22 3.66
C ALA A 410 73.63 -13.07 4.38
N PHE A 411 73.48 -13.64 5.57
CA PHE A 411 72.29 -13.46 6.41
C PHE A 411 72.02 -11.99 6.72
N GLU A 412 73.04 -11.21 7.13
CA GLU A 412 72.89 -9.75 7.35
C GLU A 412 72.45 -9.00 6.09
N SER A 413 72.88 -9.45 4.91
CA SER A 413 72.41 -8.86 3.65
C SER A 413 70.94 -9.19 3.38
N ASP A 414 70.49 -10.40 3.71
CA ASP A 414 69.08 -10.80 3.56
C ASP A 414 68.18 -10.06 4.55
N LEU A 415 68.70 -9.67 5.73
CA LEU A 415 67.98 -8.87 6.71
C LEU A 415 67.59 -7.47 6.20
N GLU A 416 68.27 -6.91 5.21
CA GLU A 416 67.89 -5.59 4.67
C GLU A 416 66.49 -5.61 4.05
N ALA A 417 66.08 -6.73 3.44
CA ALA A 417 64.71 -6.88 2.93
C ALA A 417 63.67 -6.93 4.05
N VAL A 418 64.02 -7.52 5.20
CA VAL A 418 63.18 -7.51 6.40
C VAL A 418 63.04 -6.08 6.92
N ARG A 419 64.17 -5.37 7.00
CA ARG A 419 64.22 -3.98 7.45
C ARG A 419 63.33 -3.08 6.62
N GLU A 420 63.39 -3.19 5.29
CA GLU A 420 62.53 -2.43 4.38
C GLU A 420 61.04 -2.73 4.66
N LYS A 421 60.67 -4.00 4.84
CA LYS A 421 59.30 -4.39 5.17
C LYS A 421 58.82 -3.78 6.51
N VAL A 422 59.65 -3.79 7.55
CA VAL A 422 59.32 -3.16 8.84
C VAL A 422 59.16 -1.64 8.70
N VAL A 423 60.02 -0.99 7.91
CA VAL A 423 59.88 0.46 7.62
C VAL A 423 58.55 0.76 6.93
N THR A 424 58.18 0.00 5.90
CA THR A 424 56.88 0.19 5.22
C THR A 424 55.70 -0.03 6.15
N LEU A 425 55.83 -0.96 7.10
CA LEU A 425 54.80 -1.23 8.10
C LEU A 425 54.63 -0.03 9.05
N VAL A 426 55.74 0.57 9.49
CA VAL A 426 55.70 1.78 10.34
C VAL A 426 55.08 2.95 9.60
N GLU A 427 55.41 3.16 8.33
CA GLU A 427 54.79 4.19 7.49
C GLU A 427 53.28 3.96 7.35
N GLU A 428 52.86 2.72 7.13
CA GLU A 428 51.45 2.35 7.04
C GLU A 428 50.72 2.53 8.38
N ALA A 429 51.34 2.19 9.52
CA ALA A 429 50.80 2.43 10.85
C ALA A 429 50.58 3.92 11.10
N HIS A 430 51.52 4.78 10.70
CA HIS A 430 51.38 6.23 10.80
C HIS A 430 50.23 6.75 9.92
N ARG A 431 50.11 6.23 8.69
CA ARG A 431 49.01 6.57 7.78
C ARG A 431 47.67 6.16 8.37
N LEU A 432 47.50 4.91 8.79
CA LEU A 432 46.26 4.39 9.38
C LEU A 432 45.92 5.08 10.70
N GLY A 433 46.88 5.33 11.59
CA GLY A 433 46.66 6.06 12.83
C GLY A 433 46.28 7.54 12.62
N SER A 434 46.59 8.11 11.46
CA SER A 434 46.10 9.45 11.07
C SER A 434 44.68 9.44 10.51
N LEU A 435 44.29 8.36 9.82
CA LEU A 435 42.96 8.19 9.22
C LEU A 435 41.92 7.71 10.24
N PHE A 436 42.34 6.91 11.21
CA PHE A 436 41.48 6.26 12.19
C PHE A 436 41.97 6.58 13.61
N PRO A 437 41.69 7.80 14.13
CA PRO A 437 42.16 8.22 15.45
C PRO A 437 41.73 7.30 16.58
N ASP A 438 40.53 6.72 16.50
CA ASP A 438 39.98 5.83 17.53
C ASP A 438 40.73 4.49 17.61
N ALA A 439 41.28 4.00 16.48
CA ALA A 439 42.08 2.78 16.41
C ALA A 439 43.59 3.04 16.61
N LYS A 440 44.00 4.31 16.74
CA LYS A 440 45.41 4.71 16.73
C LYS A 440 46.23 4.03 17.84
N GLU A 441 45.69 3.96 19.06
CA GLU A 441 46.41 3.33 20.19
C GLU A 441 46.70 1.85 19.91
N HIS A 442 45.73 1.12 19.34
CA HIS A 442 45.90 -0.27 18.95
C HIS A 442 46.95 -0.42 17.83
N ILE A 443 46.83 0.40 16.78
CA ILE A 443 47.77 0.41 15.64
C ILE A 443 49.21 0.70 16.11
N ASP A 444 49.36 1.69 17.01
CA ASP A 444 50.65 2.05 17.58
C ASP A 444 51.24 0.91 18.42
N SER A 445 50.43 0.25 19.25
CA SER A 445 50.84 -0.96 20.00
C SER A 445 51.32 -2.08 19.07
N LYS A 446 50.55 -2.40 18.03
CA LYS A 446 50.90 -3.45 17.06
C LYS A 446 52.17 -3.11 16.28
N LYS A 447 52.33 -1.86 15.88
CA LYS A 447 53.58 -1.35 15.26
C LYS A 447 54.77 -1.51 16.21
N GLU A 448 54.61 -1.20 17.50
CA GLU A 448 55.67 -1.35 18.50
C GLU A 448 56.09 -2.81 18.68
N GLU A 449 55.16 -3.77 18.70
CA GLU A 449 55.47 -5.21 18.73
C GLU A 449 56.38 -5.65 17.56
N ALA A 450 56.10 -5.17 16.34
CA ALA A 450 56.92 -5.47 15.17
C ALA A 450 58.32 -4.84 15.24
N VAL A 451 58.40 -3.59 15.70
CA VAL A 451 59.66 -2.86 15.85
C VAL A 451 60.53 -3.48 16.95
N GLU A 452 59.94 -3.90 18.07
CA GLU A 452 60.65 -4.60 19.14
C GLU A 452 61.21 -5.93 18.66
N SER A 453 60.40 -6.74 17.96
CA SER A 453 60.83 -8.02 17.38
C SER A 453 61.99 -7.84 16.39
N TRP A 454 61.93 -6.78 15.56
CA TRP A 454 63.02 -6.43 14.65
C TRP A 454 64.31 -6.04 15.39
N ASN A 455 64.20 -5.17 16.39
CA ASN A 455 65.36 -4.72 17.17
C ASN A 455 66.04 -5.88 17.91
N GLU A 456 65.26 -6.85 18.40
CA GLU A 456 65.78 -8.06 19.04
C GLU A 456 66.56 -8.94 18.04
N LEU A 457 66.01 -9.18 16.85
CA LEU A 457 66.71 -9.90 15.79
C LEU A 457 68.01 -9.20 15.36
N GLU A 458 67.98 -7.88 15.20
CA GLU A 458 69.16 -7.08 14.84
C GLU A 458 70.25 -7.16 15.93
N ALA A 459 69.85 -7.09 17.21
CA ALA A 459 70.76 -7.25 18.35
C ALA A 459 71.37 -8.66 18.40
N ASN A 460 70.56 -9.70 18.20
CA ASN A 460 71.01 -11.09 18.18
C ASN A 460 71.97 -11.36 17.00
N ALA A 461 71.70 -10.78 15.83
CA ALA A 461 72.58 -10.88 14.67
C ALA A 461 73.94 -10.20 14.96
N ALA A 462 73.92 -9.00 15.52
CA ALA A 462 75.13 -8.27 15.91
C ALA A 462 75.94 -9.04 16.98
N GLU A 463 75.27 -9.64 17.96
CA GLU A 463 75.93 -10.46 19.00
C GLU A 463 76.60 -11.71 18.41
N ARG A 464 75.93 -12.40 17.48
CA ARG A 464 76.49 -13.56 16.79
C ARG A 464 77.74 -13.19 15.99
N LYS A 465 77.70 -12.06 15.27
CA LYS A 465 78.85 -11.52 14.53
C LYS A 465 80.06 -11.27 15.44
N ASP A 466 79.83 -10.62 16.57
CA ASP A 466 80.91 -10.36 17.53
C ASP A 466 81.47 -11.66 18.11
N LYS A 467 80.61 -12.61 18.50
CA LYS A 467 81.03 -13.93 18.98
C LYS A 467 81.83 -14.70 17.94
N LEU A 468 81.43 -14.69 16.65
CA LEU A 468 82.21 -15.29 15.56
C LEU A 468 83.58 -14.61 15.40
N GLY A 469 83.63 -13.27 15.45
CA GLY A 469 84.88 -12.52 15.42
C GLY A 469 85.79 -12.78 16.62
N GLN A 470 85.22 -12.92 17.83
CA GLN A 470 85.96 -13.31 19.04
C GLN A 470 86.55 -14.72 18.89
N ARG A 471 85.77 -15.68 18.36
CA ARG A 471 86.23 -17.05 18.09
C ARG A 471 87.35 -17.08 17.06
N GLU A 472 87.24 -16.30 15.99
CA GLU A 472 88.28 -16.18 14.97
C GLU A 472 89.60 -15.65 15.57
N ARG A 473 89.54 -14.58 16.37
CA ARG A 473 90.71 -14.01 17.06
C ARG A 473 91.34 -14.99 18.04
N LEU A 474 90.52 -15.70 18.82
CA LEU A 474 91.00 -16.70 19.76
C LEU A 474 91.71 -17.85 19.04
N GLN A 475 91.14 -18.31 17.92
CA GLN A 475 91.74 -19.36 17.12
C GLN A 475 93.07 -18.92 16.51
N ALA A 476 93.15 -17.67 16.00
CA ALA A 476 94.40 -17.10 15.50
C ALA A 476 95.49 -17.06 16.59
N TYR A 477 95.13 -16.63 17.80
CA TYR A 477 96.05 -16.62 18.95
C TYR A 477 96.55 -18.03 19.30
N PHE A 478 95.70 -19.07 19.28
CA PHE A 478 96.14 -20.45 19.52
C PHE A 478 97.16 -20.93 18.48
N TYR A 479 96.98 -20.56 17.20
CA TYR A 479 97.97 -20.88 16.17
C TYR A 479 99.30 -20.17 16.43
N GLU A 480 99.29 -18.87 16.76
CA GLU A 480 100.52 -18.13 17.09
C GLU A 480 101.23 -18.69 18.32
N ALA A 481 100.49 -18.98 19.39
CA ALA A 481 101.04 -19.56 20.61
C ALA A 481 101.63 -20.96 20.35
N TRP A 482 100.95 -21.79 19.56
CA TRP A 482 101.48 -23.10 19.18
C TRP A 482 102.73 -22.99 18.30
N ILE A 483 102.78 -22.05 17.34
CA ILE A 483 103.99 -21.80 16.54
C ILE A 483 105.15 -21.42 17.47
N ASN A 484 104.93 -20.52 18.43
CA ASN A 484 105.97 -20.08 19.36
C ASN A 484 106.46 -21.21 20.27
N ASP A 485 105.56 -22.04 20.80
CA ASP A 485 105.90 -23.23 21.60
C ASP A 485 106.67 -24.27 20.76
N MET A 486 106.21 -24.55 19.54
CA MET A 486 106.87 -25.49 18.63
C MET A 486 108.25 -24.99 18.21
N LEU A 487 108.39 -23.69 17.94
CA LEU A 487 109.68 -23.06 17.65
C LEU A 487 110.64 -23.21 18.83
N ALA A 488 110.19 -22.99 20.07
CA ALA A 488 111.01 -23.16 21.26
C ALA A 488 111.45 -24.62 21.46
N LYS A 489 110.55 -25.59 21.24
CA LYS A 489 110.86 -27.03 21.30
C LYS A 489 111.88 -27.47 20.26
N VAL A 490 111.74 -27.02 19.01
CA VAL A 490 112.64 -27.38 17.89
C VAL A 490 114.00 -26.68 18.02
N THR A 491 114.07 -25.49 18.62
CA THR A 491 115.32 -24.71 18.78
C THR A 491 116.01 -24.91 20.13
N ALA A 492 115.52 -25.83 20.98
CA ALA A 492 116.11 -26.12 22.27
C ALA A 492 117.59 -26.56 22.13
N PRO A 493 118.54 -26.00 22.93
CA PRO A 493 119.97 -26.25 22.77
C PRO A 493 120.47 -27.58 23.37
N ASP A 494 119.56 -28.44 23.85
CA ASP A 494 119.90 -29.66 24.58
C ASP A 494 120.55 -30.71 23.68
N LEU A 495 121.78 -31.12 24.01
CA LEU A 495 122.53 -32.16 23.33
C LEU A 495 122.66 -33.40 24.22
N ALA A 496 122.47 -34.58 23.62
CA ALA A 496 122.60 -35.84 24.33
C ALA A 496 124.04 -36.08 24.81
N ARG A 497 124.19 -36.68 26.00
CA ARG A 497 125.48 -37.04 26.60
C ARG A 497 125.84 -38.53 26.42
N ASP A 498 124.91 -39.30 25.86
CA ASP A 498 124.99 -40.73 25.61
C ASP A 498 124.11 -41.13 24.41
N VAL A 499 124.32 -42.35 23.89
CA VAL A 499 123.61 -42.88 22.71
C VAL A 499 122.10 -43.03 22.96
N PRO A 500 121.62 -43.57 24.10
CA PRO A 500 120.18 -43.65 24.36
C PRO A 500 119.49 -42.27 24.43
N GLY A 501 120.17 -41.26 24.99
CA GLY A 501 119.67 -39.88 24.98
C GLY A 501 119.59 -39.30 23.57
N ALA A 502 120.54 -39.63 22.69
CA ALA A 502 120.53 -39.17 21.30
C ALA A 502 119.37 -39.79 20.51
N GLU A 503 119.14 -41.09 20.66
CA GLU A 503 117.99 -41.78 20.05
C GLU A 503 116.65 -41.21 20.55
N ALA A 504 116.53 -40.92 21.84
CA ALA A 504 115.34 -40.30 22.42
C ALA A 504 115.07 -38.88 21.88
N LEU A 505 116.11 -38.05 21.71
CA LEU A 505 115.98 -36.71 21.11
C LEU A 505 115.58 -36.76 19.64
N VAL A 506 116.15 -37.68 18.86
CA VAL A 506 115.78 -37.89 17.44
C VAL A 506 114.33 -38.35 17.32
N ASN A 507 113.88 -39.26 18.19
CA ASN A 507 112.48 -39.70 18.21
C ASN A 507 111.53 -38.54 18.52
N ARG A 508 111.80 -37.73 19.55
CA ARG A 508 110.99 -36.54 19.86
C ARG A 508 110.98 -35.51 18.73
N HIS A 509 112.11 -35.29 18.06
CA HIS A 509 112.14 -34.40 16.89
C HIS A 509 111.25 -34.93 15.76
N ASN A 510 111.28 -36.24 15.50
CA ASN A 510 110.40 -36.85 14.51
C ASN A 510 108.92 -36.76 14.90
N GLU A 511 108.59 -36.84 16.21
CA GLU A 511 107.24 -36.57 16.72
C GLU A 511 106.80 -35.12 16.45
N TYR A 512 107.64 -34.12 16.77
CA TYR A 512 107.34 -32.71 16.48
C TYR A 512 107.19 -32.43 14.99
N LYS A 513 108.05 -33.04 14.16
CA LYS A 513 107.95 -32.96 12.71
C LYS A 513 106.62 -33.51 12.21
N SER A 514 106.20 -34.67 12.72
CA SER A 514 104.90 -35.26 12.38
C SER A 514 103.73 -34.34 12.80
N GLU A 515 103.80 -33.73 13.99
CA GLU A 515 102.78 -32.78 14.46
C GLU A 515 102.70 -31.53 13.55
N ILE A 516 103.84 -30.97 13.13
CA ILE A 516 103.88 -29.85 12.18
C ILE A 516 103.27 -30.27 10.83
N GLU A 517 103.64 -31.45 10.32
CA GLU A 517 103.14 -31.97 9.05
C GLU A 517 101.63 -32.14 9.05
N THR A 518 101.02 -32.58 10.16
CA THR A 518 99.55 -32.68 10.26
C THR A 518 98.82 -31.34 10.14
N ARG A 519 99.53 -30.21 10.28
CA ARG A 519 98.97 -28.85 10.21
C ARG A 519 99.37 -28.11 8.93
N THR A 520 100.26 -28.66 8.12
CA THR A 520 100.74 -28.03 6.87
C THR A 520 99.59 -27.66 5.94
N ASP A 521 98.65 -28.58 5.71
CA ASP A 521 97.49 -28.35 4.83
C ASP A 521 96.64 -27.15 5.30
N ALA A 522 96.45 -27.01 6.61
CA ALA A 522 95.72 -25.88 7.19
C ALA A 522 96.46 -24.56 6.98
N PHE A 523 97.80 -24.55 7.10
CA PHE A 523 98.62 -23.37 6.84
C PHE A 523 98.67 -22.99 5.36
N GLU A 524 98.77 -23.95 4.44
CA GLU A 524 98.76 -23.67 2.99
C GLU A 524 97.42 -23.09 2.53
N LYS A 525 96.31 -23.63 3.05
CA LYS A 525 94.98 -23.06 2.83
C LYS A 525 94.83 -21.66 3.44
N PHE A 526 95.32 -21.44 4.66
CA PHE A 526 95.31 -20.11 5.28
C PHE A 526 96.11 -19.10 4.47
N TYR A 527 97.31 -19.48 4.03
CA TYR A 527 98.21 -18.62 3.25
C TYR A 527 97.64 -18.30 1.86
N SER A 528 97.04 -19.28 1.18
CA SER A 528 96.38 -19.06 -0.12
C SER A 528 95.12 -18.18 0.02
N THR A 529 94.32 -18.39 1.07
CA THR A 529 93.15 -17.55 1.37
C THR A 529 93.57 -16.12 1.71
N GLY A 530 94.60 -15.95 2.56
CA GLY A 530 95.17 -14.65 2.91
C GLY A 530 95.71 -13.90 1.69
N ASN A 531 96.45 -14.57 0.81
CA ASN A 531 96.92 -13.96 -0.44
C ASN A 531 95.78 -13.60 -1.39
N SER A 532 94.73 -14.42 -1.48
CA SER A 532 93.55 -14.10 -2.28
C SER A 532 92.82 -12.84 -1.76
N LEU A 533 92.65 -12.72 -0.44
CA LEU A 533 92.05 -11.55 0.20
C LEU A 533 92.90 -10.28 0.01
N ILE A 534 94.22 -10.39 0.18
CA ILE A 534 95.16 -9.28 -0.06
C ILE A 534 95.06 -8.82 -1.52
N LEU A 535 95.00 -9.75 -2.48
CA LEU A 535 94.83 -9.41 -3.90
C LEU A 535 93.45 -8.79 -4.18
N GLN A 536 92.37 -9.30 -3.60
CA GLN A 536 91.02 -8.72 -3.74
C GLN A 536 90.93 -7.29 -3.18
N LEU A 537 91.57 -7.03 -2.02
CA LEU A 537 91.67 -5.69 -1.45
C LEU A 537 92.55 -4.77 -2.29
N PHE A 538 93.64 -5.29 -2.87
CA PHE A 538 94.49 -4.53 -3.79
C PHE A 538 93.75 -4.11 -5.07
N PHE A 539 92.86 -4.96 -5.60
CA PHE A 539 92.07 -4.65 -6.80
C PHE A 539 90.88 -3.69 -6.53
N LYS A 540 90.34 -3.62 -5.31
CA LYS A 540 89.30 -2.63 -4.94
C LYS A 540 89.84 -1.20 -4.81
N PHE A 541 91.15 -1.01 -4.66
CA PHE A 541 91.80 0.30 -4.45
C PHE A 541 92.55 0.84 -5.67
N ILE A 542 92.42 0.23 -6.85
CA ILE A 542 92.89 0.85 -8.11
C ILE A 542 91.74 1.73 -8.62
N PRO A 543 91.86 3.08 -8.57
CA PRO A 543 90.90 3.92 -9.25
C PRO A 543 91.01 3.65 -10.75
N PHE A 544 89.91 3.23 -11.37
CA PHE A 544 89.76 3.36 -12.81
C PHE A 544 89.87 4.85 -13.15
N THR A 545 91.01 5.25 -13.71
CA THR A 545 91.18 6.52 -14.42
C THR A 545 90.34 6.54 -15.68
#